data_AF-A0A820N8T6-F1
#
_entry.id   AF-A0A820N8T6-F1
#
_cell.length_a   1.000
_cell.length_b   1.000
_cell.length_c   1.000
_cell.angle_alpha   90.00
_cell.angle_beta   90.00
_cell.angle_gamma   90.00
#
_symmetry.space_group_name_H-M   'P 1'
#
loop_
_entity.id
_entity.type
_entity.pdbx_description
1 polymer ?
#
loop_
_entity_poly.entity_id
_entity_poly.type
_entity_poly.pdbx_seq_one_letter_code
_entity_poly.pdbx_strand_id
1 'polypeptide(L)'
;IAIRSSKHDLSTAASHALDFDRLVCLNEFENVARDETGQVKPIVIVTVDGGPDENPRFPKTLVASIRKFKKYNLDALFVLTHAPGQSAYNIVERRMAPLSHDLAGLILPHDYFGSHLTESGVTTNVDLEKLNFRKAGQILAERWNQSVIDGFPCVAEYINPPATSEDERRQIDTKTVMDELLLKICAGEEAEEGHEFRVRASDEYYQENAREPREKFGEQPKYNIDEYWCAIHVLQTQYTLQIIRCNSVECCGEWRSNYGEIFPHRFLPSPVPFERTPHGLRMAERDYQRGQFYGSLFQRIQYHGVVIQHTQVKRKKKLLFAVIYQQLSRKTTS
;
A
#
# COMPACT_ATOMS: atom_id res chain seq x y z
N ILE A 1 -8.83 11.46 3.42
CA ILE A 1 -8.28 10.91 4.67
C ILE A 1 -9.46 10.47 5.53
N ALA A 2 -9.59 9.18 5.80
CA ALA A 2 -10.61 8.64 6.69
C ALA A 2 -10.01 8.48 8.10
N ILE A 3 -10.52 9.21 9.08
CA ILE A 3 -10.06 9.16 10.47
C ILE A 3 -10.96 8.21 11.26
N ARG A 4 -10.35 7.28 12.00
CA ARG A 4 -11.06 6.28 12.81
C ARG A 4 -10.43 6.17 14.19
N SER A 5 -11.25 5.76 15.16
CA SER A 5 -10.73 5.27 16.44
C SER A 5 -10.24 3.84 16.26
N SER A 6 -8.94 3.59 16.47
CA SER A 6 -8.39 2.23 16.44
C SER A 6 -9.07 1.28 17.43
N LYS A 7 -9.59 1.81 18.54
CA LYS A 7 -10.32 1.04 19.56
C LYS A 7 -11.66 0.52 19.05
N HIS A 8 -12.36 1.29 18.21
CA HIS A 8 -13.73 0.98 17.77
C HIS A 8 -13.83 0.51 16.32
N ASP A 9 -12.87 0.90 15.46
CA ASP A 9 -12.83 0.54 14.05
C ASP A 9 -11.36 0.30 13.64
N LEU A 10 -10.99 -0.98 13.51
CA LEU A 10 -9.62 -1.39 13.23
C LEU A 10 -9.25 -1.17 11.76
N SER A 11 -7.97 -0.91 11.52
CA SER A 11 -7.39 -1.02 10.19
C SER A 11 -7.44 -2.48 9.74
N THR A 12 -8.15 -2.76 8.65
CA THR A 12 -8.29 -4.10 8.08
C THR A 12 -8.43 -3.97 6.57
N ALA A 13 -8.11 -5.01 5.81
CA ALA A 13 -8.35 -5.02 4.36
C ALA A 13 -9.81 -4.69 3.98
N ALA A 14 -10.77 -4.99 4.87
CA ALA A 14 -12.17 -4.65 4.67
C ALA A 14 -12.46 -3.16 4.88
N SER A 15 -11.90 -2.52 5.91
CA SER A 15 -12.08 -1.07 6.12
C SER A 15 -11.39 -0.27 5.02
N HIS A 16 -10.19 -0.65 4.57
CA HIS A 16 -9.55 -0.03 3.40
C HIS A 16 -10.37 -0.20 2.12
N ALA A 17 -11.03 -1.36 1.94
CA ALA A 17 -11.94 -1.57 0.83
C ALA A 17 -13.16 -0.62 0.90
N LEU A 18 -13.76 -0.43 2.07
CA LEU A 18 -14.86 0.52 2.25
C LEU A 18 -14.42 1.97 1.99
N ASP A 19 -13.20 2.34 2.39
CA ASP A 19 -12.65 3.66 2.10
C ASP A 19 -12.51 3.91 0.61
N PHE A 20 -12.05 2.92 -0.15
CA PHE A 20 -12.00 3.04 -1.60
C PHE A 20 -13.40 3.27 -2.19
N ASP A 21 -14.42 2.53 -1.71
CA ASP A 21 -15.79 2.72 -2.18
C ASP A 21 -16.30 4.13 -1.94
N ARG A 22 -15.98 4.67 -0.77
CA ARG A 22 -16.34 6.03 -0.40
C ARG A 22 -15.59 7.05 -1.24
N LEU A 23 -14.28 6.89 -1.40
CA LEU A 23 -13.42 7.78 -2.16
C LEU A 23 -13.90 7.99 -3.59
N VAL A 24 -14.30 6.92 -4.28
CA VAL A 24 -14.82 7.02 -5.66
C VAL A 24 -16.24 7.60 -5.74
N CYS A 25 -16.91 7.82 -4.62
CA CYS A 25 -18.24 8.45 -4.54
C CYS A 25 -18.20 9.89 -4.00
N LEU A 26 -17.03 10.39 -3.61
CA LEU A 26 -16.85 11.76 -3.16
C LEU A 26 -16.87 12.72 -4.36
N ASN A 27 -17.62 13.82 -4.25
CA ASN A 27 -17.77 14.82 -5.30
C ASN A 27 -16.43 15.48 -5.64
N GLU A 28 -15.58 15.68 -4.63
CA GLU A 28 -14.25 16.26 -4.75
C GLU A 28 -13.34 15.45 -5.68
N PHE A 29 -13.60 14.15 -5.83
CA PHE A 29 -12.83 13.23 -6.66
C PHE A 29 -13.55 12.79 -7.92
N GLU A 30 -14.75 13.29 -8.22
CA GLU A 30 -15.58 12.83 -9.34
C GLU A 30 -14.82 12.86 -10.68
N ASN A 31 -14.23 14.00 -11.04
CA ASN A 31 -13.48 14.18 -12.29
C ASN A 31 -12.21 13.29 -12.38
N VAL A 32 -11.65 12.91 -11.23
CA VAL A 32 -10.41 12.12 -11.16
C VAL A 32 -10.73 10.62 -11.11
N ALA A 33 -11.76 10.22 -10.38
CA ALA A 33 -12.13 8.83 -10.14
C ALA A 33 -13.07 8.25 -11.22
N ARG A 34 -13.87 9.09 -11.88
CA ARG A 34 -14.89 8.66 -12.84
C ARG A 34 -14.63 9.16 -14.26
N ASP A 35 -15.14 8.41 -15.23
CA ASP A 35 -15.18 8.81 -16.64
C ASP A 35 -16.43 9.67 -16.94
N GLU A 36 -16.54 10.13 -18.19
CA GLU A 36 -17.67 10.93 -18.68
C GLU A 36 -19.04 10.23 -18.59
N THR A 37 -19.06 8.91 -18.41
CA THR A 37 -20.29 8.13 -18.19
C THR A 37 -20.66 8.01 -16.72
N GLY A 38 -19.85 8.61 -15.84
CA GLY A 38 -20.00 8.51 -14.38
C GLY A 38 -19.52 7.17 -13.81
N GLN A 39 -18.86 6.31 -14.60
CA GLN A 39 -18.31 5.03 -14.13
C GLN A 39 -16.91 5.22 -13.58
N VAL A 40 -16.50 4.41 -12.59
CA VAL A 40 -15.12 4.45 -12.08
C VAL A 40 -14.16 4.13 -13.23
N LYS A 41 -13.08 4.92 -13.37
CA LYS A 41 -12.10 4.75 -14.43
C LYS A 41 -11.56 3.32 -14.45
N PRO A 42 -11.36 2.72 -15.64
CA PRO A 42 -11.13 1.29 -15.76
C PRO A 42 -9.78 0.81 -15.24
N ILE A 43 -8.82 1.72 -15.02
CA ILE A 43 -7.49 1.40 -14.50
C ILE A 43 -7.31 2.07 -13.15
N VAL A 44 -7.05 1.29 -12.11
CA VAL A 44 -6.84 1.76 -10.74
C VAL A 44 -5.46 1.32 -10.25
N ILE A 45 -4.70 2.26 -9.70
CA ILE A 45 -3.40 2.01 -9.07
C ILE A 45 -3.49 2.48 -7.63
N VAL A 46 -3.31 1.54 -6.70
CA VAL A 46 -3.29 1.78 -5.26
C VAL A 46 -1.87 1.57 -4.75
N THR A 47 -1.33 2.59 -4.09
CA THR A 47 -0.03 2.54 -3.44
C THR A 47 -0.26 2.49 -1.94
N VAL A 48 0.31 1.50 -1.28
CA VAL A 48 0.11 1.22 0.15
C VAL A 48 1.45 1.30 0.88
N ASP A 49 1.38 1.59 2.19
CA ASP A 49 2.56 1.63 3.06
C ASP A 49 3.29 0.28 3.07
N GLY A 50 2.53 -0.82 3.13
CA GLY A 50 3.06 -2.18 3.24
C GLY A 50 2.76 -2.90 4.54
N GLY A 51 2.09 -2.21 5.47
CA GLY A 51 1.56 -2.78 6.72
C GLY A 51 0.69 -4.03 6.53
N PRO A 52 0.51 -4.86 7.57
CA PRO A 52 -0.13 -6.16 7.45
C PRO A 52 -1.53 -6.17 6.84
N ASP A 53 -2.27 -5.06 6.95
CA ASP A 53 -3.66 -4.95 6.50
C ASP A 53 -3.84 -4.55 5.04
N GLU A 54 -2.78 -4.01 4.42
CA GLU A 54 -2.79 -3.55 3.04
C GLU A 54 -1.79 -4.31 2.17
N ASN A 55 -0.87 -5.07 2.77
CA ASN A 55 0.21 -5.71 2.04
C ASN A 55 -0.32 -6.67 0.94
N PRO A 56 0.14 -6.52 -0.31
CA PRO A 56 -0.29 -7.34 -1.45
C PRO A 56 -0.10 -8.84 -1.27
N ARG A 57 0.81 -9.30 -0.39
CA ARG A 57 1.11 -10.71 -0.19
C ARG A 57 -0.02 -11.51 0.49
N PHE A 58 -0.94 -10.83 1.18
CA PHE A 58 -1.91 -11.52 2.02
C PHE A 58 -3.22 -11.84 1.27
N PRO A 59 -3.82 -13.02 1.51
CA PRO A 59 -5.10 -13.41 0.90
C PRO A 59 -6.25 -12.43 1.18
N LYS A 60 -6.28 -11.80 2.37
CA LYS A 60 -7.30 -10.79 2.70
C LYS A 60 -7.32 -9.61 1.73
N THR A 61 -6.13 -9.14 1.35
CA THR A 61 -5.93 -8.06 0.38
C THR A 61 -6.34 -8.50 -1.02
N LEU A 62 -6.00 -9.73 -1.41
CA LEU A 62 -6.43 -10.32 -2.68
C LEU A 62 -7.97 -10.37 -2.79
N VAL A 63 -8.66 -10.89 -1.78
CA VAL A 63 -10.11 -11.00 -1.76
C VAL A 63 -10.79 -9.64 -1.83
N ALA A 64 -10.29 -8.67 -1.03
CA ALA A 64 -10.78 -7.30 -1.09
C ALA A 64 -10.62 -6.71 -2.50
N SER A 65 -9.46 -6.91 -3.12
CA SER A 65 -9.13 -6.39 -4.45
C SER A 65 -9.97 -7.05 -5.56
N ILE A 66 -10.18 -8.37 -5.53
CA ILE A 66 -11.06 -9.08 -6.49
C ILE A 66 -12.48 -8.51 -6.43
N ARG A 67 -13.00 -8.28 -5.22
CA ARG A 67 -14.34 -7.69 -5.04
C ARG A 67 -14.42 -6.31 -5.67
N LYS A 68 -13.39 -5.46 -5.53
CA LYS A 68 -13.35 -4.13 -6.18
C LYS A 68 -13.25 -4.22 -7.69
N PHE A 69 -12.36 -5.08 -8.18
CA PHE A 69 -12.18 -5.31 -9.60
C PHE A 69 -13.50 -5.68 -10.29
N LYS A 70 -14.24 -6.61 -9.70
CA LYS A 70 -15.57 -7.02 -10.20
C LYS A 70 -16.63 -5.93 -10.01
N LYS A 71 -16.72 -5.33 -8.81
CA LYS A 71 -17.73 -4.30 -8.49
C LYS A 71 -17.68 -3.10 -9.43
N TYR A 72 -16.48 -2.64 -9.76
CA TYR A 72 -16.27 -1.44 -10.59
C TYR A 72 -16.02 -1.73 -12.06
N ASN A 73 -16.16 -3.00 -12.48
CA ASN A 73 -15.93 -3.44 -13.85
C ASN A 73 -14.59 -2.88 -14.39
N LEU A 74 -13.51 -3.12 -13.64
CA LEU A 74 -12.18 -2.63 -13.97
C LEU A 74 -11.55 -3.45 -15.10
N ASP A 75 -10.62 -2.83 -15.80
CA ASP A 75 -9.72 -3.48 -16.76
C ASP A 75 -8.41 -3.88 -16.09
N ALA A 76 -7.90 -3.05 -15.18
CA ALA A 76 -6.71 -3.34 -14.41
C ALA A 76 -6.76 -2.71 -13.01
N LEU A 77 -6.35 -3.49 -12.00
CA LEU A 77 -6.16 -3.05 -10.63
C LEU A 77 -4.75 -3.43 -10.17
N PHE A 78 -3.99 -2.43 -9.72
CA PHE A 78 -2.67 -2.62 -9.14
C PHE A 78 -2.69 -2.23 -7.66
N VAL A 79 -2.17 -3.08 -6.79
CA VAL A 79 -1.90 -2.75 -5.38
C VAL A 79 -0.41 -2.95 -5.14
N LEU A 80 0.27 -1.89 -4.72
CA LEU A 80 1.72 -1.80 -4.73
C LEU A 80 2.23 -1.33 -3.38
N THR A 81 3.22 -2.03 -2.85
CA THR A 81 4.02 -1.57 -1.72
C THR A 81 5.48 -1.49 -2.14
N HIS A 82 6.26 -0.65 -1.48
CA HIS A 82 7.70 -0.63 -1.66
C HIS A 82 8.34 -1.90 -1.06
N ALA A 83 9.47 -2.31 -1.64
CA ALA A 83 10.28 -3.42 -1.13
C ALA A 83 11.16 -2.97 0.06
N PRO A 84 11.61 -3.88 0.93
CA PRO A 84 12.56 -3.60 2.01
C PRO A 84 13.81 -2.87 1.50
N GLY A 85 14.30 -1.92 2.30
CA GLY A 85 15.42 -1.06 1.90
C GLY A 85 15.04 0.08 0.95
N GLN A 86 13.76 0.21 0.57
CA GLN A 86 13.24 1.35 -0.18
C GLN A 86 12.32 2.25 0.67
N SER A 87 12.33 2.11 2.01
CA SER A 87 11.50 2.92 2.92
C SER A 87 11.72 4.43 2.73
N ALA A 88 12.96 4.86 2.50
CA ALA A 88 13.28 6.26 2.17
C ALA A 88 12.60 6.77 0.87
N TYR A 89 12.12 5.88 0.03
CA TYR A 89 11.41 6.17 -1.21
C TYR A 89 9.92 5.80 -1.15
N ASN A 90 9.40 5.44 0.03
CA ASN A 90 7.98 5.14 0.20
C ASN A 90 7.15 6.38 -0.07
N ILE A 91 6.47 6.39 -1.22
CA ILE A 91 5.67 7.54 -1.66
C ILE A 91 4.50 7.83 -0.72
N VAL A 92 3.97 6.80 -0.04
CA VAL A 92 2.84 6.96 0.89
C VAL A 92 3.31 7.70 2.12
N GLU A 93 4.35 7.20 2.80
CA GLU A 93 4.95 7.85 3.97
C GLU A 93 5.37 9.29 3.67
N ARG A 94 6.04 9.52 2.54
CA ARG A 94 6.52 10.86 2.16
C ARG A 94 5.38 11.83 1.86
N ARG A 95 4.29 11.36 1.25
CA ARG A 95 3.09 12.19 1.01
C ARG A 95 2.30 12.44 2.28
N MET A 96 2.38 11.55 3.27
CA MET A 96 1.75 11.74 4.57
C MET A 96 2.57 12.61 5.52
N ALA A 97 3.87 12.83 5.28
CA ALA A 97 4.73 13.62 6.17
C ALA A 97 4.20 15.03 6.53
N PRO A 98 3.60 15.81 5.60
CA PRO A 98 2.98 17.10 5.95
C PRO A 98 1.85 16.97 6.98
N LEU A 99 1.07 15.89 6.92
CA LEU A 99 -0.03 15.63 7.84
C LEU A 99 0.49 15.42 9.26
N SER A 100 1.62 14.73 9.42
CA SER A 100 2.27 14.54 10.73
C SER A 100 2.80 15.85 11.29
N HIS A 101 3.35 16.72 10.44
CA HIS A 101 3.78 18.06 10.85
C HIS A 101 2.60 18.88 11.39
N ASP A 102 1.42 18.79 10.77
CA ASP A 102 0.22 19.51 11.23
C ASP A 102 -0.29 19.06 12.60
N LEU A 103 0.11 17.87 13.05
CA LEU A 103 -0.21 17.32 14.36
C LEU A 103 0.85 17.62 15.43
N ALA A 104 2.01 18.16 15.05
CA ALA A 104 3.08 18.44 16.00
C ALA A 104 2.60 19.47 17.04
N GLY A 105 2.61 19.08 18.32
CA GLY A 105 2.14 19.91 19.43
C GLY A 105 0.61 19.99 19.57
N LEU A 106 -0.17 19.28 18.75
CA LEU A 106 -1.62 19.21 18.90
C LEU A 106 -1.99 18.37 20.12
N ILE A 107 -2.72 18.97 21.06
CA ILE A 107 -3.28 18.28 22.22
C ILE A 107 -4.76 18.08 21.97
N LEU A 108 -5.19 16.82 21.89
CA LEU A 108 -6.60 16.46 21.75
C LEU A 108 -7.19 16.17 23.14
N PRO A 109 -8.28 16.86 23.55
CA PRO A 109 -8.95 16.54 24.80
C PRO A 109 -9.60 15.16 24.70
N HIS A 110 -9.21 14.25 25.59
CA HIS A 110 -9.77 12.90 25.67
C HIS A 110 -11.19 12.85 26.26
N ASP A 111 -11.64 13.95 26.88
CA ASP A 111 -12.82 14.06 27.74
C ASP A 111 -13.64 15.32 27.42
N TYR A 112 -13.69 15.71 26.14
CA TYR A 112 -14.39 16.93 25.69
C TYR A 112 -15.83 17.06 26.23
N PHE A 113 -16.56 15.95 26.39
CA PHE A 113 -17.92 15.89 26.94
C PHE A 113 -17.98 15.39 28.40
N GLY A 114 -16.84 15.32 29.07
CA GLY A 114 -16.67 14.74 30.39
C GLY A 114 -15.88 13.43 30.36
N SER A 115 -15.37 13.03 31.53
CA SER A 115 -14.57 11.82 31.67
C SER A 115 -15.43 10.57 31.45
N HIS A 116 -14.97 9.71 30.55
CA HIS A 116 -15.49 8.36 30.33
C HIS A 116 -14.63 7.30 31.02
N LEU A 117 -13.64 7.73 31.81
CA LEU A 117 -12.64 6.88 32.46
C LEU A 117 -12.75 6.95 33.98
N THR A 118 -12.42 5.85 34.65
CA THR A 118 -12.10 5.84 36.09
C THR A 118 -10.76 6.54 36.36
N GLU A 119 -10.44 6.78 37.63
CA GLU A 119 -9.09 7.22 38.06
C GLU A 119 -7.98 6.26 37.63
N SER A 120 -8.30 4.98 37.40
CA SER A 120 -7.39 3.95 36.88
C SER A 120 -7.33 3.88 35.35
N GLY A 121 -8.01 4.78 34.62
CA GLY A 121 -8.00 4.83 33.16
C GLY A 121 -8.90 3.77 32.48
N VAL A 122 -9.83 3.16 33.20
CA VAL A 122 -10.75 2.14 32.66
C VAL A 122 -12.03 2.81 32.15
N THR A 123 -12.47 2.45 30.96
CA THR A 123 -13.73 2.95 30.37
C THR A 123 -14.93 2.55 31.22
N THR A 124 -15.65 3.55 31.74
CA THR A 124 -16.91 3.38 32.48
C THR A 124 -18.13 3.58 31.60
N ASN A 125 -18.02 4.44 30.59
CA ASN A 125 -19.11 4.79 29.69
C ASN A 125 -18.64 4.74 28.23
N VAL A 126 -19.02 3.67 27.53
CA VAL A 126 -18.61 3.40 26.15
C VAL A 126 -19.22 4.39 25.15
N ASP A 127 -20.45 4.84 25.39
CA ASP A 127 -21.10 5.79 24.48
C ASP A 127 -20.49 7.19 24.60
N LEU A 128 -20.15 7.59 25.83
CA LEU A 128 -19.40 8.82 26.08
C LEU A 128 -17.97 8.73 25.53
N GLU A 129 -17.33 7.56 25.62
CA GLU A 129 -16.04 7.29 24.97
C GLU A 129 -16.12 7.50 23.46
N LYS A 130 -17.05 6.84 22.77
CA LYS A 130 -17.25 7.02 21.32
C LYS A 130 -17.49 8.48 20.95
N LEU A 131 -18.27 9.19 21.77
CA LEU A 131 -18.57 10.61 21.56
C LEU A 131 -17.31 11.50 21.69
N ASN A 132 -16.46 11.23 22.69
CA ASN A 132 -15.18 11.91 22.88
C ASN A 132 -14.19 11.59 21.73
N PHE A 133 -14.06 10.33 21.34
CA PHE A 133 -13.23 9.91 20.19
C PHE A 133 -13.71 10.54 18.89
N ARG A 134 -15.02 10.63 18.67
CA ARG A 134 -15.61 11.33 17.52
C ARG A 134 -15.19 12.79 17.50
N LYS A 135 -15.24 13.48 18.64
CA LYS A 135 -14.84 14.89 18.70
C LYS A 135 -13.34 15.08 18.45
N ALA A 136 -12.50 14.23 19.02
CA ALA A 136 -11.06 14.23 18.73
C ALA A 136 -10.79 14.01 17.22
N GLY A 137 -11.48 13.05 16.61
CA GLY A 137 -11.40 12.80 15.17
C GLY A 137 -11.92 13.95 14.30
N GLN A 138 -12.96 14.66 14.73
CA GLN A 138 -13.45 15.87 14.06
C GLN A 138 -12.42 17.01 14.11
N ILE A 139 -11.77 17.23 15.26
CA ILE A 139 -10.70 18.23 15.38
C ILE A 139 -9.53 17.89 14.44
N LEU A 140 -9.16 16.61 14.34
CA LEU A 140 -8.16 16.14 13.38
C LEU A 140 -8.59 16.38 11.92
N ALA A 141 -9.85 16.08 11.60
CA ALA A 141 -10.40 16.31 10.27
C ALA A 141 -10.37 17.80 9.90
N GLU A 142 -10.84 18.67 10.80
CA GLU A 142 -10.79 20.13 10.64
C GLU A 142 -9.36 20.62 10.41
N ARG A 143 -8.39 20.10 11.17
CA ARG A 143 -6.98 20.46 11.01
C ARG A 143 -6.44 20.05 9.65
N TRP A 144 -6.64 18.81 9.24
CA TRP A 144 -6.13 18.31 7.96
C TRP A 144 -6.88 18.86 6.74
N ASN A 145 -8.14 19.28 6.87
CA ASN A 145 -8.86 19.97 5.80
C ASN A 145 -8.28 21.36 5.47
N GLN A 146 -7.42 21.91 6.34
CA GLN A 146 -6.69 23.15 6.06
C GLN A 146 -5.38 22.90 5.29
N SER A 147 -4.98 21.64 5.14
CA SER A 147 -3.72 21.24 4.54
C SER A 147 -3.83 21.08 3.03
N VAL A 148 -2.72 21.28 2.34
CA VAL A 148 -2.59 21.08 0.89
C VAL A 148 -1.43 20.12 0.65
N ILE A 149 -1.67 19.04 -0.10
CA ILE A 149 -0.66 18.05 -0.48
C ILE A 149 -0.53 18.06 -2.01
N ASP A 150 0.70 18.23 -2.50
CA ASP A 150 1.01 18.27 -3.94
C ASP A 150 0.16 19.28 -4.74
N GLY A 151 -0.25 20.38 -4.10
CA GLY A 151 -1.11 21.40 -4.71
C GLY A 151 -2.61 21.07 -4.70
N PHE A 152 -3.02 19.96 -4.08
CA PHE A 152 -4.42 19.57 -3.95
C PHE A 152 -4.91 19.73 -2.50
N PRO A 153 -6.11 20.27 -2.28
CA PRO A 153 -6.68 20.38 -0.94
C PRO A 153 -6.92 18.99 -0.35
N CYS A 154 -6.61 18.84 0.93
CA CYS A 154 -6.93 17.64 1.66
C CYS A 154 -8.43 17.56 1.95
N VAL A 155 -9.00 16.37 1.77
CA VAL A 155 -10.38 16.04 2.19
C VAL A 155 -10.25 15.03 3.31
N ALA A 156 -10.61 15.42 4.53
CA ALA A 156 -10.50 14.63 5.75
C ALA A 156 -11.83 14.60 6.51
N GLU A 157 -12.17 13.45 7.06
CA GLU A 157 -13.40 13.27 7.82
C GLU A 157 -13.25 12.17 8.88
N TYR A 158 -14.06 12.27 9.92
CA TYR A 158 -14.20 11.19 10.90
C TYR A 158 -15.24 10.17 10.44
N ILE A 159 -14.86 8.89 10.46
CA ILE A 159 -15.73 7.77 10.15
C ILE A 159 -16.24 7.16 11.46
N ASN A 160 -17.56 7.14 11.62
CA ASN A 160 -18.19 6.48 12.76
C ASN A 160 -17.94 4.96 12.69
N PRO A 161 -17.67 4.32 13.83
CA PRO A 161 -17.51 2.87 13.87
C PRO A 161 -18.81 2.17 13.45
N PRO A 162 -18.73 0.97 12.83
CA PRO A 162 -19.91 0.20 12.46
C PRO A 162 -20.70 -0.24 13.70
N ALA A 163 -22.03 -0.36 13.57
CA ALA A 163 -22.93 -0.73 14.67
C ALA A 163 -22.61 -2.11 15.30
N THR A 164 -21.93 -3.00 14.59
CA THR A 164 -21.50 -4.31 15.11
C THR A 164 -20.25 -4.25 15.99
N SER A 165 -19.59 -3.09 16.09
CA SER A 165 -18.46 -2.91 17.02
C SER A 165 -18.89 -2.88 18.50
N GLU A 166 -20.20 -2.90 18.77
CA GLU A 166 -20.79 -2.62 20.08
C GLU A 166 -20.83 -3.80 21.07
N ASP A 167 -20.65 -5.06 20.66
CA ASP A 167 -20.86 -6.20 21.59
C ASP A 167 -19.69 -7.19 21.79
N GLU A 168 -18.69 -7.27 20.90
CA GLU A 168 -17.65 -8.31 21.00
C GLU A 168 -16.41 -7.90 21.82
N ARG A 169 -16.19 -6.62 22.09
CA ARG A 169 -14.93 -6.12 22.71
C ARG A 169 -15.05 -5.82 24.20
N ARG A 170 -15.81 -6.64 24.93
CA ARG A 170 -15.70 -6.66 26.39
C ARG A 170 -14.28 -7.13 26.75
N GLN A 171 -13.50 -6.22 27.32
CA GLN A 171 -12.13 -6.38 27.82
C GLN A 171 -11.04 -6.44 26.73
N ILE A 172 -10.63 -5.28 26.23
CA ILE A 172 -9.27 -5.12 25.71
C ILE A 172 -8.63 -4.00 26.52
N ASP A 173 -7.63 -4.38 27.32
CA ASP A 173 -6.83 -3.50 28.16
C ASP A 173 -6.19 -2.40 27.30
N THR A 174 -6.47 -1.14 27.63
CA THR A 174 -5.89 0.04 26.98
C THR A 174 -4.36 0.03 27.06
N LYS A 175 -3.79 -0.65 28.06
CA LYS A 175 -2.35 -0.87 28.18
C LYS A 175 -1.82 -1.77 27.06
N THR A 176 -2.52 -2.85 26.71
CA THR A 176 -2.10 -3.75 25.62
C THR A 176 -2.19 -3.08 24.24
N VAL A 177 -3.22 -2.27 24.00
CA VAL A 177 -3.36 -1.53 22.74
C VAL A 177 -2.29 -0.45 22.60
N MET A 178 -2.00 0.27 23.69
CA MET A 178 -0.94 1.28 23.71
C MET A 178 0.45 0.65 23.62
N ASP A 179 0.68 -0.49 24.28
CA ASP A 179 1.93 -1.25 24.17
C ASP A 179 2.14 -1.79 22.74
N GLU A 180 1.10 -2.27 22.06
CA GLU A 180 1.19 -2.67 20.65
C GLU A 180 1.40 -1.48 19.69
N LEU A 181 0.84 -0.31 20.01
CA LEU A 181 1.05 0.93 19.25
C LEU A 181 2.47 1.49 19.47
N LEU A 182 2.95 1.49 20.72
CA LEU A 182 4.32 1.88 21.08
C LEU A 182 5.35 0.93 20.48
N LEU A 183 5.11 -0.38 20.47
CA LEU A 183 6.00 -1.35 19.79
C LEU A 183 6.08 -1.13 18.27
N LYS A 184 5.03 -0.56 17.65
CA LYS A 184 5.04 -0.20 16.22
C LYS A 184 5.69 1.15 15.95
N ILE A 185 5.59 2.10 16.89
CA ILE A 185 6.17 3.44 16.76
C ILE A 185 7.67 3.45 17.12
N CYS A 186 8.09 2.64 18.10
CA CYS A 186 9.47 2.57 18.59
C CYS A 186 10.40 1.65 17.78
N ALA A 187 9.93 1.05 16.68
CA ALA A 187 10.79 0.34 15.73
C ALA A 187 11.43 1.35 14.75
N GLY A 188 12.29 2.23 15.24
CA GLY A 188 12.81 3.30 14.40
C GLY A 188 13.81 4.28 15.03
N GLU A 189 14.67 3.84 15.93
CA GLU A 189 15.93 4.53 16.23
C GLU A 189 17.00 3.43 16.28
N GLU A 190 18.06 3.48 15.49
CA GLU A 190 19.30 4.13 15.90
C GLU A 190 20.16 4.49 14.67
N ALA A 191 20.75 5.68 14.75
CA ALA A 191 21.81 6.15 13.88
C ALA A 191 23.17 5.52 14.24
N GLU A 192 24.07 5.62 13.25
CA GLU A 192 25.41 5.07 13.06
C GLU A 192 26.37 5.04 14.27
N GLU A 193 27.05 3.91 14.49
CA GLU A 193 28.53 3.76 14.40
C GLU A 193 28.98 2.32 14.76
N GLY A 194 30.00 1.78 14.07
CA GLY A 194 30.73 0.56 14.48
C GLY A 194 30.36 -0.77 13.78
N HIS A 195 30.55 -0.86 12.46
CA HIS A 195 30.11 -1.99 11.61
C HIS A 195 30.94 -3.29 11.73
N GLU A 196 32.13 -3.34 12.33
CA GLU A 196 32.95 -4.57 12.32
C GLU A 196 32.87 -5.45 13.58
N PHE A 197 32.44 -4.92 14.73
CA PHE A 197 32.32 -5.74 15.95
C PHE A 197 30.97 -6.48 16.06
N ARG A 198 29.92 -6.01 15.36
CA ARG A 198 28.54 -6.54 15.44
C ARG A 198 28.32 -7.90 14.75
N VAL A 199 29.16 -8.29 13.79
CA VAL A 199 28.87 -9.49 12.99
C VAL A 199 29.05 -10.78 13.81
N ARG A 200 30.05 -10.84 14.71
CA ARG A 200 30.26 -12.04 15.54
C ARG A 200 29.26 -12.19 16.69
N ALA A 201 28.86 -11.09 17.33
CA ALA A 201 27.87 -11.12 18.41
C ALA A 201 26.42 -11.30 17.92
N SER A 202 26.13 -10.92 16.66
CA SER A 202 24.83 -11.13 16.01
C SER A 202 24.51 -12.63 15.87
N ASP A 203 25.46 -13.43 15.39
CA ASP A 203 25.20 -14.87 15.15
C ASP A 203 24.98 -15.64 16.46
N GLU A 204 25.70 -15.30 17.53
CA GLU A 204 25.48 -15.89 18.87
C GLU A 204 24.14 -15.42 19.48
N TYR A 205 23.76 -14.13 19.34
CA TYR A 205 22.48 -13.62 19.83
C TYR A 205 21.28 -14.24 19.09
N TYR A 206 21.35 -14.42 17.77
CA TYR A 206 20.27 -15.06 16.99
C TYR A 206 20.16 -16.57 17.23
N GLN A 207 21.25 -17.23 17.60
CA GLN A 207 21.22 -18.64 18.00
C GLN A 207 20.68 -18.82 19.43
N GLU A 208 21.07 -17.97 20.38
CA GLU A 208 20.60 -18.03 21.77
C GLU A 208 19.19 -17.45 21.97
N ASN A 209 18.75 -16.50 21.14
CA ASN A 209 17.40 -15.90 21.18
C ASN A 209 16.52 -16.31 20.00
N ALA A 210 16.83 -17.44 19.37
CA ALA A 210 15.94 -18.07 18.41
C ALA A 210 14.60 -18.34 19.12
N ARG A 211 13.63 -17.45 18.88
CA ARG A 211 12.28 -17.58 19.42
C ARG A 211 11.76 -18.97 19.09
N GLU A 212 11.24 -19.66 20.10
CA GLU A 212 10.44 -20.86 19.85
C GLU A 212 9.40 -20.54 18.77
N PRO A 213 9.10 -21.51 17.87
CA PRO A 213 8.12 -21.29 16.81
C PRO A 213 6.85 -20.73 17.44
N ARG A 214 6.49 -19.48 17.07
CA ARG A 214 5.24 -18.86 17.52
C ARG A 214 4.13 -19.87 17.30
N GLU A 215 3.43 -20.23 18.37
CA GLU A 215 2.23 -21.06 18.28
C GLU A 215 1.35 -20.50 17.15
N LYS A 216 0.94 -21.39 16.25
CA LYS A 216 0.11 -21.02 15.10
C LYS A 216 -1.16 -20.36 15.65
N PHE A 217 -1.26 -19.04 15.51
CA PHE A 217 -2.46 -18.27 15.79
C PHE A 217 -3.63 -18.83 14.97
N GLY A 218 -4.45 -19.67 15.59
CA GLY A 218 -5.72 -20.16 15.06
C GLY A 218 -5.68 -20.83 13.68
N GLU A 219 -6.82 -21.37 13.26
CA GLU A 219 -7.00 -21.69 11.84
C GLU A 219 -7.01 -20.38 11.05
N GLN A 220 -6.17 -20.29 10.01
CA GLN A 220 -6.23 -19.14 9.11
C GLN A 220 -7.65 -19.07 8.50
N PRO A 221 -8.27 -17.88 8.42
CA PRO A 221 -9.59 -17.76 7.83
C PRO A 221 -9.58 -18.29 6.40
N LYS A 222 -10.46 -19.26 6.12
CA LYS A 222 -10.60 -19.86 4.80
C LYS A 222 -11.35 -18.90 3.89
N TYR A 223 -10.66 -18.33 2.92
CA TYR A 223 -11.27 -17.46 1.91
C TYR A 223 -11.84 -18.31 0.76
N ASN A 224 -13.08 -18.02 0.34
CA ASN A 224 -13.66 -18.60 -0.86
C ASN A 224 -13.14 -17.84 -2.09
N ILE A 225 -12.08 -18.37 -2.72
CA ILE A 225 -11.43 -17.78 -3.88
C ILE A 225 -11.55 -18.77 -5.04
N ASP A 226 -12.01 -18.29 -6.18
CA ASP A 226 -12.00 -19.05 -7.43
C ASP A 226 -10.56 -19.12 -7.97
N GLU A 227 -9.90 -20.24 -7.72
CA GLU A 227 -8.49 -20.47 -8.10
C GLU A 227 -8.31 -20.43 -9.62
N TYR A 228 -9.29 -20.93 -10.40
CA TYR A 228 -9.21 -20.93 -11.86
C TYR A 228 -9.31 -19.51 -12.40
N TRP A 229 -10.23 -18.71 -11.85
CA TRP A 229 -10.31 -17.29 -12.18
C TRP A 229 -9.02 -16.56 -11.80
N CYS A 230 -8.46 -16.83 -10.62
CA CYS A 230 -7.19 -16.23 -10.19
C CYS A 230 -6.03 -16.58 -11.11
N ALA A 231 -5.91 -17.82 -11.58
CA ALA A 231 -4.85 -18.23 -12.50
C ALA A 231 -4.84 -17.44 -13.82
N ILE A 232 -5.99 -16.91 -14.24
CA ILE A 232 -6.14 -16.14 -15.48
C ILE A 232 -5.96 -14.64 -15.26
N HIS A 233 -6.38 -14.13 -14.10
CA HIS A 233 -6.53 -12.68 -13.86
C HIS A 233 -5.57 -12.10 -12.85
N VAL A 234 -4.93 -12.92 -12.01
CA VAL A 234 -4.16 -12.45 -10.85
C VAL A 234 -2.67 -12.77 -11.02
N LEU A 235 -1.84 -11.75 -10.85
CA LEU A 235 -0.42 -11.90 -10.57
C LEU A 235 -0.13 -11.31 -9.19
N GLN A 236 0.15 -12.17 -8.22
CA GLN A 236 0.43 -11.79 -6.85
C GLN A 236 1.90 -12.10 -6.50
N THR A 237 2.56 -11.14 -5.87
CA THR A 237 3.93 -11.25 -5.36
C THR A 237 3.99 -10.64 -3.97
N GLN A 238 5.17 -10.68 -3.35
CA GLN A 238 5.40 -10.06 -2.05
C GLN A 238 5.09 -8.55 -2.02
N TYR A 239 5.29 -7.83 -3.14
CA TYR A 239 5.21 -6.36 -3.17
C TYR A 239 4.19 -5.79 -4.16
N THR A 240 3.55 -6.66 -4.93
CA THR A 240 2.67 -6.25 -6.03
C THR A 240 1.57 -7.27 -6.20
N LEU A 241 0.33 -6.78 -6.25
CA LEU A 241 -0.84 -7.51 -6.68
C LEU A 241 -1.37 -6.82 -7.95
N GLN A 242 -1.55 -7.60 -9.01
CA GLN A 242 -2.12 -7.15 -10.27
C GLN A 242 -3.34 -8.01 -10.56
N ILE A 243 -4.47 -7.37 -10.83
CA ILE A 243 -5.68 -8.03 -11.29
C ILE A 243 -6.03 -7.41 -12.64
N ILE A 244 -6.03 -8.21 -13.70
CA ILE A 244 -6.14 -7.72 -15.07
C ILE A 244 -7.18 -8.53 -15.82
N ARG A 245 -8.06 -7.82 -16.53
CA ARG A 245 -9.09 -8.37 -17.42
C ARG A 245 -8.47 -9.35 -18.42
N CYS A 246 -9.20 -10.40 -18.78
CA CYS A 246 -8.81 -11.30 -19.87
C CYS A 246 -9.50 -10.93 -21.18
N ASN A 247 -9.04 -11.51 -22.29
CA ASN A 247 -9.61 -11.26 -23.61
C ASN A 247 -10.92 -12.05 -23.87
N SER A 248 -11.38 -12.85 -22.91
CA SER A 248 -12.66 -13.54 -23.03
C SER A 248 -13.79 -12.59 -22.66
N VAL A 249 -14.60 -12.23 -23.66
CA VAL A 249 -15.82 -11.42 -23.50
C VAL A 249 -16.83 -12.12 -22.59
N GLU A 250 -16.91 -13.44 -22.65
CA GLU A 250 -17.78 -14.22 -21.75
C GLU A 250 -17.33 -14.12 -20.28
N CYS A 251 -16.02 -14.01 -20.04
CA CYS A 251 -15.47 -13.96 -18.69
C CYS A 251 -15.50 -12.55 -18.08
N CYS A 252 -15.05 -11.54 -18.83
CA CYS A 252 -14.91 -10.18 -18.31
C CYS A 252 -15.82 -9.15 -19.02
N GLY A 253 -16.26 -9.42 -20.25
CA GLY A 253 -16.86 -8.43 -21.15
C GLY A 253 -15.82 -7.65 -21.94
N GLU A 254 -16.28 -6.68 -22.73
CA GLU A 254 -15.43 -5.81 -23.55
C GLU A 254 -14.47 -4.97 -22.70
N TRP A 255 -13.29 -4.68 -23.24
CA TRP A 255 -12.34 -3.75 -22.61
C TRP A 255 -12.91 -2.33 -22.63
N ARG A 256 -12.71 -1.60 -21.53
CA ARG A 256 -13.11 -0.18 -21.42
C ARG A 256 -11.96 0.78 -21.73
N SER A 257 -10.74 0.28 -21.80
CA SER A 257 -9.50 1.01 -22.05
C SER A 257 -8.68 0.31 -23.14
N ASN A 258 -7.73 1.04 -23.71
CA ASN A 258 -6.73 0.50 -24.64
C ASN A 258 -5.59 -0.27 -23.94
N TYR A 259 -5.78 -0.70 -22.68
CA TYR A 259 -4.75 -1.38 -21.90
C TYR A 259 -4.22 -2.62 -22.63
N GLY A 260 -5.10 -3.46 -23.19
CA GLY A 260 -4.71 -4.67 -23.93
C GLY A 260 -3.89 -4.40 -25.20
N GLU A 261 -4.03 -3.21 -25.80
CA GLU A 261 -3.25 -2.79 -26.97
C GLU A 261 -1.82 -2.36 -26.56
N ILE A 262 -1.70 -1.68 -25.41
CA ILE A 262 -0.41 -1.18 -24.89
C ILE A 262 0.37 -2.31 -24.21
N PHE A 263 -0.33 -3.17 -23.48
CA PHE A 263 0.23 -4.26 -22.68
C PHE A 263 -0.36 -5.61 -23.15
N PRO A 264 0.04 -6.13 -24.32
CA PRO A 264 -0.54 -7.36 -24.89
C PRO A 264 -0.27 -8.60 -24.03
N HIS A 265 0.77 -8.56 -23.19
CA HIS A 265 1.08 -9.62 -22.22
C HIS A 265 0.29 -9.50 -20.91
N ARG A 266 -0.60 -8.50 -20.81
CA ARG A 266 -1.45 -8.14 -19.68
C ARG A 266 -0.67 -7.74 -18.43
N PHE A 267 0.04 -8.68 -17.81
CA PHE A 267 0.74 -8.46 -16.55
C PHE A 267 2.05 -7.71 -16.75
N LEU A 268 2.28 -6.73 -15.87
CA LEU A 268 3.58 -6.09 -15.75
C LEU A 268 4.52 -7.00 -14.98
N PRO A 269 5.83 -6.99 -15.30
CA PRO A 269 6.78 -7.80 -14.56
C PRO A 269 6.83 -7.39 -13.08
N SER A 270 7.12 -8.37 -12.23
CA SER A 270 7.43 -8.17 -10.81
C SER A 270 8.55 -7.14 -10.64
N PRO A 271 8.66 -6.46 -9.48
CA PRO A 271 9.80 -5.59 -9.18
C PRO A 271 11.10 -6.37 -9.39
N VAL A 272 11.92 -5.95 -10.34
CA VAL A 272 13.26 -6.50 -10.57
C VAL A 272 14.31 -5.58 -9.95
N PRO A 273 15.38 -6.14 -9.37
CA PRO A 273 16.48 -5.34 -8.86
C PRO A 273 17.30 -4.74 -10.02
N PHE A 274 17.66 -3.47 -9.88
CA PHE A 274 18.52 -2.72 -10.79
C PHE A 274 19.80 -2.26 -10.09
N GLU A 275 20.86 -2.13 -10.88
CA GLU A 275 22.16 -1.56 -10.51
C GLU A 275 22.39 -0.25 -11.28
N ARG A 276 22.82 0.79 -10.57
CA ARG A 276 23.35 2.01 -11.22
C ARG A 276 24.80 1.78 -11.61
N THR A 277 25.10 1.91 -12.89
CA THR A 277 26.46 1.87 -13.42
C THR A 277 26.83 3.25 -13.99
N PRO A 278 28.13 3.56 -14.16
CA PRO A 278 28.56 4.76 -14.90
C PRO A 278 28.02 4.85 -16.33
N HIS A 279 27.45 3.75 -16.87
CA HIS A 279 26.91 3.64 -18.21
C HIS A 279 25.37 3.57 -18.25
N GLY A 280 24.69 3.77 -17.11
CA GLY A 280 23.24 3.72 -17.00
C GLY A 280 22.74 2.61 -16.08
N LEU A 281 21.47 2.24 -16.23
CA LEU A 281 20.79 1.23 -15.42
C LEU A 281 20.95 -0.17 -16.03
N ARG A 282 21.30 -1.15 -15.20
CA ARG A 282 21.39 -2.57 -15.57
C ARG A 282 20.51 -3.40 -14.63
N MET A 283 19.88 -4.48 -15.10
CA MET A 283 19.28 -5.46 -14.18
C MET A 283 20.38 -6.14 -13.37
N ALA A 284 20.13 -6.34 -12.08
CA ALA A 284 21.01 -7.12 -11.22
C ALA A 284 20.99 -8.60 -11.61
N GLU A 285 22.16 -9.24 -11.56
CA GLU A 285 22.32 -10.68 -11.86
C GLU A 285 21.96 -11.59 -10.67
N ARG A 286 21.73 -11.03 -9.48
CA ARG A 286 21.43 -11.76 -8.25
C ARG A 286 20.37 -11.04 -7.42
N ASP A 287 19.61 -11.82 -6.65
CA ASP A 287 18.68 -11.31 -5.65
C ASP A 287 19.46 -10.59 -4.54
N TYR A 288 19.40 -9.27 -4.54
CA TYR A 288 19.87 -8.32 -3.52
C TYR A 288 21.37 -8.34 -3.16
N GLN A 289 22.09 -7.27 -3.55
CA GLN A 289 23.40 -6.88 -3.06
C GLN A 289 23.44 -5.37 -2.73
N ARG A 290 24.39 -4.95 -1.89
CA ARG A 290 24.60 -3.55 -1.49
C ARG A 290 24.75 -2.66 -2.73
N GLY A 291 23.84 -1.69 -2.90
CA GLY A 291 23.79 -0.78 -4.05
C GLY A 291 22.75 -1.12 -5.13
N GLN A 292 22.02 -2.22 -4.98
CA GLN A 292 20.88 -2.56 -5.83
C GLN A 292 19.60 -1.86 -5.33
N PHE A 293 18.73 -1.47 -6.25
CA PHE A 293 17.44 -0.88 -5.94
C PHE A 293 16.34 -1.50 -6.79
N TYR A 294 15.13 -1.65 -6.23
CA TYR A 294 13.98 -2.14 -6.99
C TYR A 294 13.35 -0.98 -7.78
N GLY A 295 13.08 -1.21 -9.06
CA GLY A 295 12.42 -0.19 -9.88
C GLY A 295 10.97 0.04 -9.43
N SER A 296 10.54 1.31 -9.40
CA SER A 296 9.14 1.67 -9.16
C SER A 296 8.22 1.11 -10.26
N LEU A 297 6.90 1.07 -10.06
CA LEU A 297 5.97 0.67 -11.13
C LEU A 297 6.18 1.49 -12.40
N PHE A 298 6.32 2.81 -12.27
CA PHE A 298 6.49 3.69 -13.42
C PHE A 298 7.81 3.42 -14.16
N GLN A 299 8.89 3.12 -13.44
CA GLN A 299 10.14 2.67 -14.05
C GLN A 299 9.95 1.34 -14.80
N ARG A 300 9.21 0.39 -14.22
CA ARG A 300 8.89 -0.88 -14.89
C ARG A 300 8.06 -0.68 -16.17
N ILE A 301 7.08 0.22 -16.15
CA ILE A 301 6.28 0.56 -17.32
C ILE A 301 7.16 1.16 -18.42
N GLN A 302 8.13 2.03 -18.07
CA GLN A 302 9.08 2.59 -19.05
C GLN A 302 9.95 1.53 -19.72
N TYR A 303 10.21 0.40 -19.05
CA TYR A 303 10.94 -0.73 -19.61
C TYR A 303 10.04 -1.79 -20.24
N HIS A 304 8.71 -1.62 -20.23
CA HIS A 304 7.81 -2.56 -20.86
C HIS A 304 8.08 -2.64 -22.37
N GLY A 305 8.24 -3.87 -22.90
CA GLY A 305 8.62 -4.10 -24.30
C GLY A 305 10.11 -3.95 -24.60
N VAL A 306 10.94 -3.53 -23.63
CA VAL A 306 12.40 -3.55 -23.78
C VAL A 306 12.89 -4.98 -23.50
N VAL A 307 13.35 -5.67 -24.54
CA VAL A 307 14.04 -6.96 -24.37
C VAL A 307 15.41 -6.67 -23.77
N ILE A 308 15.55 -6.88 -22.46
CA ILE A 308 16.84 -6.76 -21.78
C ILE A 308 17.67 -7.99 -22.14
N GLN A 309 18.46 -7.89 -23.20
CA GLN A 309 19.42 -8.93 -23.54
C GLN A 309 20.52 -8.96 -22.47
N HIS A 310 20.82 -10.12 -21.91
CA HIS A 310 22.05 -10.33 -21.15
C HIS A 310 23.21 -9.92 -22.05
N THR A 311 23.80 -8.76 -21.81
CA THR A 311 25.06 -8.39 -22.46
C THR A 311 26.14 -9.31 -21.92
N GLN A 312 26.33 -10.46 -22.57
CA GLN A 312 27.54 -11.27 -22.50
C GLN A 312 28.69 -10.44 -23.11
N VAL A 313 29.17 -9.42 -22.39
CA VAL A 313 30.35 -8.68 -22.83
C VAL A 313 31.57 -9.51 -22.48
N LYS A 314 31.97 -10.40 -23.40
CA LYS A 314 33.37 -10.78 -23.50
C LYS A 314 34.16 -9.48 -23.70
N ARG A 315 34.97 -9.12 -22.70
CA ARG A 315 35.85 -7.95 -22.65
C ARG A 315 36.49 -7.69 -24.03
N LYS A 316 35.98 -6.71 -24.77
CA LYS A 316 36.80 -5.86 -25.64
C LYS A 316 36.29 -4.43 -25.47
N LYS A 317 37.15 -3.59 -24.90
CA LYS A 317 36.97 -2.15 -24.80
C LYS A 317 36.63 -1.60 -26.18
N LYS A 318 35.39 -1.17 -26.40
CA LYS A 318 35.01 -0.08 -27.32
C LYS A 318 33.58 0.32 -27.00
N LEU A 319 33.38 1.64 -26.95
CA LEU A 319 32.19 2.40 -26.57
C LEU A 319 30.86 1.70 -26.89
N LEU A 320 29.92 1.74 -25.94
CA LEU A 320 28.51 1.49 -26.23
C LEU A 320 27.70 2.76 -25.98
N PHE A 321 27.29 3.40 -27.08
CA PHE A 321 26.20 4.36 -27.11
C PHE A 321 24.88 3.59 -26.99
N ALA A 322 24.00 4.01 -26.09
CA ALA A 322 22.60 3.60 -26.14
C ALA A 322 21.93 4.34 -27.30
N VAL A 323 21.76 3.65 -28.44
CA VAL A 323 20.91 4.13 -29.53
C VAL A 323 19.47 3.76 -29.17
N ILE A 324 18.69 4.77 -28.79
CA ILE A 324 17.24 4.70 -28.65
C ILE A 324 16.65 4.62 -30.06
N TYR A 325 16.18 3.44 -30.49
CA TYR A 325 15.36 3.34 -31.69
C TYR A 325 13.91 3.59 -31.31
N GLN A 326 13.48 4.84 -31.48
CA GLN A 326 12.07 5.23 -31.46
C GLN A 326 11.45 4.80 -32.80
N GLN A 327 10.62 3.77 -32.82
CA GLN A 327 9.74 3.51 -33.97
C GLN A 327 8.61 4.55 -33.98
N LEU A 328 8.95 5.79 -34.37
CA LEU A 328 8.01 6.77 -34.91
C LEU A 328 8.36 6.94 -36.39
N SER A 329 7.74 6.14 -37.25
CA SER A 329 7.54 6.51 -38.67
C SER A 329 6.61 5.50 -39.32
N ARG A 330 5.36 5.92 -39.55
CA ARG A 330 4.69 5.89 -40.86
C ARG A 330 3.21 6.22 -40.68
N LYS A 331 2.89 7.50 -40.83
CA LYS A 331 1.69 8.00 -41.54
C LYS A 331 1.72 9.52 -41.49
N THR A 332 2.37 10.12 -42.48
CA THR A 332 2.00 11.41 -43.08
C THR A 332 2.89 11.61 -44.31
N THR A 333 2.27 12.07 -45.40
CA THR A 333 2.77 12.35 -46.78
C THR A 333 2.72 11.20 -47.80
N SER A 334 1.51 10.96 -48.33
CA SER A 334 1.21 11.20 -49.76
C SER A 334 -0.15 11.87 -49.87
#